data_AF-A0A178UBA2-F1
#
_entry.id   AF-A0A178UBA2-F1
#
_cell.length_a   1.000
_cell.length_b   1.000
_cell.length_c   1.000
_cell.angle_alpha   90.00
_cell.angle_beta   90.00
_cell.angle_gamma   90.00
#
_symmetry.space_group_name_H-M   'P 1'
#
loop_
_entity.id
_entity.type
_entity.pdbx_description
1 polymer ?
#
loop_
_entity_poly.entity_id
_entity_poly.type
_entity_poly.pdbx_seq_one_letter_code
_entity_poly.pdbx_strand_id
1 'polypeptide(L)'
;MVMIGASHGWIATLKEDGIMRLQDDLNPVASDSDPKHIPLPPLVTLPHCQTQVVTNVAMSSSSPEHEDCVVAVKFLGPQLSLYGMFRIPGSGGNLIGSWDLHKHKKKPKIQRLQFKNLPELTKTKRELLHSCCTSQHLVESTTTDETFLVRWYRKATSSGVVKMKTKAAMVFKLDEEGNAVYTEDIGHLCIFLSKSEPFCVPANSIPGMCPNIVDLFDFDESATFGLDESSLFSYSHTYPAPYHIPPQTILD
;
A
#
# COMPACT_ATOMS: atom_id res chain seq x y z
N MET A 1 -17.77 3.99 -15.54
CA MET A 1 -16.41 3.48 -15.23
C MET A 1 -15.99 3.97 -13.86
N VAL A 2 -15.55 3.09 -12.97
CA VAL A 2 -15.11 3.44 -11.60
C VAL A 2 -13.63 3.07 -11.46
N MET A 3 -12.80 4.01 -10.99
CA MET A 3 -11.42 3.73 -10.57
C MET A 3 -11.45 3.03 -9.21
N ILE A 4 -10.81 1.86 -9.15
CA ILE A 4 -10.78 1.00 -7.95
C ILE A 4 -9.48 1.22 -7.16
N GLY A 5 -8.37 1.42 -7.86
CA GLY A 5 -7.06 1.63 -7.25
C GLY A 5 -5.97 1.68 -8.32
N ALA A 6 -4.72 1.84 -7.87
CA ALA A 6 -3.54 1.79 -8.70
C ALA A 6 -2.49 0.89 -8.06
N SER A 7 -1.73 0.17 -8.88
CA SER A 7 -0.73 -0.79 -8.44
C SER A 7 0.35 -0.94 -9.50
N HIS A 8 1.63 -0.83 -9.11
CA HIS A 8 2.78 -0.86 -10.02
C HIS A 8 2.64 0.02 -11.29
N GLY A 9 1.97 1.17 -11.15
CA GLY A 9 1.72 2.12 -12.24
C GLY A 9 0.60 1.75 -13.21
N TRP A 10 -0.10 0.65 -12.95
CA TRP A 10 -1.36 0.31 -13.60
C TRP A 10 -2.54 0.82 -12.79
N ILE A 11 -3.57 1.32 -13.47
CA ILE A 11 -4.81 1.77 -12.86
C ILE A 11 -5.88 0.72 -13.10
N ALA A 12 -6.42 0.19 -12.00
CA ALA A 12 -7.49 -0.77 -12.02
C ALA A 12 -8.84 -0.05 -12.07
N THR A 13 -9.65 -0.44 -13.05
CA THR A 13 -10.98 0.14 -13.28
C THR A 13 -12.02 -0.96 -13.42
N LEU A 14 -13.23 -0.70 -12.93
CA LEU A 14 -14.39 -1.54 -13.18
C LEU A 14 -15.32 -0.81 -14.17
N LYS A 15 -15.57 -1.44 -15.32
CA LYS A 15 -16.51 -0.94 -16.33
C LYS A 15 -17.91 -1.51 -16.08
N GLU A 16 -18.90 -0.92 -16.75
CA GLU A 16 -20.32 -1.28 -16.61
C GLU A 16 -20.62 -2.70 -17.12
N ASP A 17 -19.75 -3.24 -17.97
CA ASP A 17 -19.76 -4.64 -18.42
C ASP A 17 -19.39 -5.63 -17.30
N GLY A 18 -19.01 -5.15 -16.11
CA GLY A 18 -18.58 -5.96 -14.98
C GLY A 18 -17.16 -6.52 -15.12
N ILE A 19 -16.43 -6.13 -16.17
CA ILE A 19 -15.07 -6.57 -16.43
C ILE A 19 -14.10 -5.56 -15.82
N MET A 20 -13.21 -6.07 -14.97
CA MET A 20 -12.12 -5.28 -14.43
C MET A 20 -11.00 -5.16 -15.46
N ARG A 21 -10.44 -3.95 -15.62
CA ARG A 21 -9.36 -3.68 -16.56
C ARG A 21 -8.21 -2.97 -15.87
N LEU A 22 -6.99 -3.40 -16.16
CA LEU A 22 -5.76 -2.67 -15.87
C LEU A 22 -5.48 -1.76 -17.07
N GLN A 23 -5.25 -0.48 -16.81
CA GLN A 23 -4.98 0.53 -17.84
C GLN A 23 -3.77 1.36 -17.43
N ASP A 24 -2.89 1.68 -18.38
CA ASP A 24 -1.73 2.56 -18.19
C ASP A 24 -1.97 4.00 -18.69
N ASP A 25 -2.97 4.21 -19.56
CA ASP A 25 -3.34 5.51 -20.17
C ASP A 25 -3.82 6.57 -19.17
N LEU A 26 -4.27 6.13 -18.00
CA LEU A 26 -4.66 7.01 -16.90
C LEU A 26 -3.46 7.38 -16.01
N ASN A 27 -2.26 6.84 -16.25
CA ASN A 27 -1.04 7.19 -15.55
C ASN A 27 -0.40 8.40 -16.24
N PRO A 28 -0.36 9.59 -15.60
CA PRO A 28 0.22 10.80 -16.20
C PRO A 28 1.74 10.73 -16.46
N VAL A 29 2.39 9.63 -16.06
CA VAL A 29 3.84 9.40 -16.19
C VAL A 29 4.19 8.29 -17.20
N ALA A 30 3.19 7.66 -17.86
CA ALA A 30 3.42 6.61 -18.84
C ALA A 30 3.87 7.15 -20.22
N SER A 31 4.61 6.36 -20.99
CA SER A 31 5.03 6.73 -22.36
C SER A 31 3.85 6.63 -23.34
N ASP A 32 3.40 7.80 -23.79
CA ASP A 32 2.13 8.13 -24.49
C ASP A 32 1.92 7.52 -25.89
N SER A 33 2.67 6.48 -26.29
CA SER A 33 2.70 6.05 -27.70
C SER A 33 1.76 4.89 -28.06
N ASP A 34 1.36 4.04 -27.11
CA ASP A 34 0.34 2.99 -27.31
C ASP A 34 -0.22 2.50 -25.96
N PRO A 35 -1.33 3.06 -25.47
CA PRO A 35 -1.91 2.69 -24.18
C PRO A 35 -2.42 1.25 -24.15
N LYS A 36 -2.01 0.49 -23.16
CA LYS A 36 -2.42 -0.90 -22.95
C LYS A 36 -3.64 -1.00 -22.04
N HIS A 37 -4.59 -1.83 -22.46
CA HIS A 37 -5.75 -2.21 -21.65
C HIS A 37 -5.83 -3.73 -21.51
N ILE A 38 -5.57 -4.24 -20.30
CA ILE A 38 -5.60 -5.67 -20.03
C ILE A 38 -6.92 -6.02 -19.33
N PRO A 39 -7.84 -6.74 -19.98
CA PRO A 39 -9.05 -7.23 -19.34
C PRO A 39 -8.69 -8.41 -18.42
N LEU A 40 -9.13 -8.34 -17.17
CA LEU A 40 -8.99 -9.44 -16.24
C LEU A 40 -10.11 -10.46 -16.44
N PRO A 41 -9.88 -11.74 -16.10
CA PRO A 41 -10.90 -12.77 -16.18
C PRO A 41 -12.18 -12.37 -15.41
N PRO A 42 -13.37 -12.80 -15.86
CA PRO A 42 -14.61 -12.53 -15.16
C PRO A 42 -14.55 -12.96 -13.70
N LEU A 43 -14.99 -12.07 -12.81
CA LEU A 43 -14.95 -12.31 -11.37
C LEU A 43 -16.05 -13.30 -10.98
N VAL A 44 -15.67 -14.44 -10.40
CA VAL A 44 -16.61 -15.48 -9.98
C VAL A 44 -17.04 -15.23 -8.53
N THR A 45 -18.33 -15.01 -8.31
CA THR A 45 -18.91 -14.81 -6.97
C THR A 45 -19.01 -16.14 -6.22
N LEU A 46 -18.40 -16.23 -5.04
CA LEU A 46 -18.57 -17.37 -4.16
C LEU A 46 -19.92 -17.29 -3.39
N PRO A 47 -20.48 -18.42 -2.93
CA PRO A 47 -21.67 -18.42 -2.08
C PRO A 47 -21.49 -17.49 -0.87
N HIS A 48 -22.50 -16.67 -0.58
CA HIS A 48 -22.51 -15.67 0.51
C HIS A 48 -21.51 -14.51 0.36
N CYS A 49 -20.91 -14.32 -0.82
CA CYS A 49 -20.04 -13.17 -1.14
C CYS A 49 -20.69 -12.29 -2.22
N GLN A 50 -20.26 -11.03 -2.33
CA GLN A 50 -20.67 -10.12 -3.40
C GLN A 50 -19.42 -9.56 -4.09
N THR A 51 -19.31 -9.76 -5.40
CA THR A 51 -18.18 -9.29 -6.22
C THR A 51 -18.44 -7.97 -6.94
N GLN A 52 -19.66 -7.43 -6.84
CA GLN A 52 -20.03 -6.17 -7.49
C GLN A 52 -19.34 -4.94 -6.87
N VAL A 53 -18.81 -5.08 -5.65
CA VAL A 53 -18.10 -3.98 -4.97
C VAL A 53 -16.66 -4.40 -4.76
N VAL A 54 -15.78 -3.89 -5.62
CA VAL A 54 -14.34 -4.04 -5.46
C VAL A 54 -13.83 -2.91 -4.58
N THR A 55 -12.98 -3.24 -3.61
CA THR A 55 -12.48 -2.32 -2.59
C THR A 55 -10.99 -2.03 -2.73
N ASN A 56 -10.23 -2.92 -3.37
CA ASN A 56 -8.81 -2.71 -3.63
C ASN A 56 -8.29 -3.66 -4.73
N VAL A 57 -7.17 -3.28 -5.36
CA VAL A 57 -6.38 -4.10 -6.29
C VAL A 57 -4.89 -3.94 -5.95
N ALA A 58 -4.15 -5.03 -5.95
CA ALA A 58 -2.70 -5.04 -5.82
C ALA A 58 -2.09 -5.99 -6.85
N MET A 59 -0.84 -5.75 -7.23
CA MET A 59 -0.11 -6.50 -8.24
C MET A 59 1.25 -6.92 -7.69
N SER A 60 1.84 -8.01 -8.20
CA SER A 60 3.18 -8.42 -7.76
C SER A 60 4.31 -7.83 -8.60
N SER A 61 4.01 -7.22 -9.76
CA SER A 61 5.00 -6.64 -10.66
C SER A 61 4.36 -5.59 -11.56
N SER A 62 5.18 -4.76 -12.21
CA SER A 62 4.75 -3.78 -13.21
C SER A 62 4.45 -4.37 -14.58
N SER A 63 4.60 -5.69 -14.76
CA SER A 63 4.47 -6.36 -16.05
C SER A 63 3.36 -7.43 -16.02
N PRO A 64 2.07 -7.01 -15.92
CA PRO A 64 0.92 -7.91 -15.82
C PRO A 64 0.75 -8.89 -16.99
N GLU A 65 1.38 -8.63 -18.12
CA GLU A 65 1.42 -9.54 -19.27
C GLU A 65 2.31 -10.78 -19.07
N HIS A 66 3.23 -10.77 -18.11
CA HIS A 66 4.08 -11.93 -17.83
C HIS A 66 3.33 -12.97 -16.99
N GLU A 67 3.54 -14.26 -17.29
CA GLU A 67 2.82 -15.38 -16.67
C GLU A 67 2.97 -15.46 -15.13
N ASP A 68 4.04 -14.88 -14.59
CA ASP A 68 4.32 -14.88 -13.15
C ASP A 68 3.69 -13.69 -12.40
N CYS A 69 3.07 -12.73 -13.11
CA CYS A 69 2.49 -11.55 -12.48
C CYS A 69 1.14 -11.85 -11.82
N VAL A 70 1.04 -11.45 -10.56
CA VAL A 70 -0.16 -11.57 -9.74
C VAL A 70 -0.99 -10.33 -9.80
N VAL A 71 -2.30 -10.54 -9.88
CA VAL A 71 -3.29 -9.53 -9.55
C VAL A 71 -4.15 -10.04 -8.40
N ALA A 72 -4.16 -9.30 -7.30
CA ALA A 72 -4.99 -9.54 -6.13
C ALA A 72 -6.17 -8.55 -6.13
N VAL A 73 -7.39 -9.07 -6.01
CA VAL A 73 -8.62 -8.26 -6.05
C VAL A 73 -9.41 -8.50 -4.76
N LYS A 74 -9.68 -7.42 -4.03
CA LYS A 74 -10.41 -7.46 -2.77
C LYS A 74 -11.83 -6.95 -2.95
N PHE A 75 -12.81 -7.73 -2.50
CA PHE A 75 -14.22 -7.35 -2.55
C PHE A 75 -14.76 -6.88 -1.20
N LEU A 76 -15.93 -6.24 -1.22
CA LEU A 76 -16.72 -6.02 -0.02
C LEU A 76 -17.26 -7.37 0.49
N GLY A 77 -16.59 -7.94 1.49
CA GLY A 77 -16.89 -9.26 2.03
C GLY A 77 -15.62 -10.08 2.31
N PRO A 78 -15.73 -11.38 2.63
CA PRO A 78 -14.57 -12.21 2.97
C PRO A 78 -13.80 -12.74 1.74
N GLN A 79 -14.21 -12.39 0.51
CA GLN A 79 -13.62 -12.93 -0.71
C GLN A 79 -12.36 -12.15 -1.14
N LEU A 80 -11.29 -12.90 -1.42
CA LEU A 80 -10.03 -12.42 -1.98
C LEU A 80 -9.67 -13.31 -3.18
N SER A 81 -9.46 -12.72 -4.36
CA SER A 81 -9.04 -13.45 -5.58
C SER A 81 -7.59 -13.12 -5.91
N LEU A 82 -6.79 -14.13 -6.26
CA LEU A 82 -5.32 -14.07 -6.28
C LEU A 82 -4.77 -14.85 -7.49
N TYR A 83 -3.74 -14.30 -8.13
CA TYR A 83 -3.10 -14.85 -9.34
C TYR A 83 -1.56 -14.99 -9.25
N GLY A 84 -0.95 -15.57 -8.23
CA GLY A 84 0.48 -15.99 -8.21
C GLY A 84 1.15 -15.77 -6.84
N MET A 85 2.42 -15.31 -6.77
CA MET A 85 3.07 -14.98 -5.48
C MET A 85 2.73 -13.59 -4.89
N PHE A 86 2.24 -13.51 -3.65
CA PHE A 86 1.95 -12.23 -2.96
C PHE A 86 2.17 -12.30 -1.44
N ARG A 87 2.36 -11.15 -0.79
CA ARG A 87 2.54 -10.99 0.67
C ARG A 87 1.50 -10.02 1.26
N ILE A 88 0.90 -10.36 2.40
CA ILE A 88 -0.07 -9.50 3.11
C ILE A 88 0.23 -9.51 4.60
N PRO A 89 0.30 -8.33 5.25
CA PRO A 89 0.34 -8.25 6.70
C PRO A 89 -1.02 -8.61 7.30
N GLY A 90 -1.02 -9.50 8.29
CA GLY A 90 -2.20 -9.79 9.11
C GLY A 90 -2.61 -8.58 9.94
N SER A 91 -3.87 -8.56 10.40
CA SER A 91 -4.35 -7.49 11.30
C SER A 91 -3.44 -7.34 12.53
N GLY A 92 -3.08 -6.10 12.85
CA GLY A 92 -2.10 -5.78 13.90
C GLY A 92 -0.63 -5.83 13.44
N GLY A 93 -0.35 -6.35 12.24
CA GLY A 93 0.98 -6.41 11.63
C GLY A 93 1.94 -7.38 12.31
N ASN A 94 1.46 -8.35 13.08
CA ASN A 94 2.34 -9.32 13.77
C ASN A 94 2.62 -10.58 12.94
N LEU A 95 1.89 -10.77 11.85
CA LEU A 95 2.01 -11.91 10.95
C LEU A 95 2.13 -11.37 9.52
N ILE A 96 2.91 -12.05 8.68
CA ILE A 96 2.86 -11.91 7.24
C ILE A 96 2.42 -13.24 6.65
N GLY A 97 1.37 -13.22 5.85
CA GLY A 97 1.01 -14.32 4.98
C GLY A 97 1.71 -14.12 3.65
N SER A 98 2.44 -15.12 3.19
CA SER A 98 2.99 -15.20 1.84
C SER A 98 2.40 -16.41 1.15
N TRP A 99 1.90 -16.22 -0.07
CA TRP A 99 1.40 -17.32 -0.88
C TRP A 99 2.14 -17.28 -2.19
N ASP A 100 2.70 -18.41 -2.62
CA ASP A 100 3.32 -18.61 -3.93
C ASP A 100 2.47 -19.68 -4.64
N LEU A 101 1.80 -19.37 -5.75
CA LEU A 101 0.96 -20.37 -6.43
C LEU A 101 1.76 -21.49 -7.09
N HIS A 102 3.06 -21.32 -7.35
CA HIS A 102 3.92 -22.37 -7.90
C HIS A 102 4.46 -23.28 -6.79
N LYS A 103 4.84 -22.73 -5.64
CA LYS A 103 5.47 -23.47 -4.53
C LYS A 103 4.51 -23.86 -3.40
N HIS A 104 3.45 -23.10 -3.19
CA HIS A 104 2.60 -23.14 -1.99
C HIS A 104 1.10 -23.33 -2.32
N LYS A 105 0.78 -24.12 -3.37
CA LYS A 105 -0.60 -24.36 -3.87
C LYS A 105 -1.66 -24.68 -2.82
N LYS A 106 -1.31 -25.37 -1.73
CA LYS A 106 -2.27 -25.87 -0.73
C LYS A 106 -2.14 -25.23 0.65
N LYS A 107 -1.04 -24.53 0.94
CA LYS A 107 -0.77 -24.00 2.29
C LYS A 107 0.07 -22.73 2.20
N PRO A 108 -0.43 -21.58 2.68
CA PRO A 108 0.36 -20.36 2.72
C PRO A 108 1.56 -20.53 3.64
N LYS A 109 2.64 -19.82 3.35
CA LYS A 109 3.67 -19.55 4.34
C LYS A 109 3.15 -18.46 5.26
N ILE A 110 3.07 -18.74 6.55
CA ILE A 110 2.75 -17.74 7.57
C ILE A 110 4.02 -17.49 8.36
N GLN A 111 4.52 -16.26 8.33
CA GLN A 111 5.68 -15.83 9.09
C GLN A 111 5.22 -14.93 10.22
N ARG A 112 5.75 -15.18 11.43
CA ARG A 112 5.48 -14.34 12.60
C ARG A 112 6.57 -13.32 12.75
N LEU A 113 6.19 -12.05 12.81
CA LEU A 113 7.13 -10.95 12.94
C LEU A 113 7.63 -10.81 14.38
N GLN A 114 8.93 -10.61 14.53
CA GLN A 114 9.57 -10.31 15.80
C GLN A 114 10.00 -8.85 15.81
N PHE A 115 9.29 -8.01 16.57
CA PHE A 115 9.62 -6.59 16.67
C PHE A 115 10.88 -6.37 17.51
N LYS A 116 11.84 -5.63 16.95
CA LYS A 116 13.13 -5.30 17.58
C LYS A 116 13.34 -3.79 17.60
N ASN A 117 14.18 -3.34 18.53
CA ASN A 117 14.61 -1.94 18.67
C ASN A 117 13.44 -0.95 18.76
N LEU A 118 12.34 -1.34 19.41
CA LEU A 118 11.18 -0.47 19.57
C LEU A 118 11.59 0.89 20.17
N PRO A 119 11.03 2.00 19.68
CA PRO A 119 11.41 3.32 20.18
C PRO A 119 11.04 3.46 21.64
N GLU A 120 11.89 4.17 22.40
CA GLU A 120 11.55 4.58 23.74
C GLU A 120 10.47 5.68 23.68
N LEU A 121 9.24 5.29 24.04
CA LEU A 121 8.10 6.20 24.02
C LEU A 121 7.81 6.72 25.42
N THR A 122 7.63 8.04 25.53
CA THR A 122 7.06 8.66 26.73
C THR A 122 5.67 8.11 27.01
N LYS A 123 5.24 8.15 28.28
CA LYS A 123 3.90 7.68 28.69
C LYS A 123 2.79 8.34 27.86
N THR A 124 2.87 9.65 27.67
CA THR A 124 1.91 10.42 26.87
C THR A 124 1.88 9.99 25.40
N LYS A 125 3.05 9.78 24.77
CA LYS A 125 3.12 9.31 23.37
C LYS A 125 2.56 7.90 23.25
N ARG A 126 2.85 7.01 24.21
CA ARG A 126 2.29 5.66 24.27
C ARG A 126 0.76 5.67 24.39
N GLU A 127 0.21 6.46 25.32
CA GLU A 127 -1.25 6.62 25.49
C GLU A 127 -1.91 7.20 24.24
N LEU A 128 -1.28 8.18 23.59
CA LEU A 128 -1.74 8.72 22.32
C LEU A 128 -1.84 7.64 21.24
N LEU A 129 -0.77 6.87 21.02
CA LEU A 129 -0.75 5.80 20.01
C LEU A 129 -1.76 4.68 20.31
N HIS A 130 -1.91 4.29 21.58
CA HIS A 130 -2.94 3.31 21.98
C HIS A 130 -4.36 3.77 21.68
N SER A 131 -4.62 5.09 21.72
CA SER A 131 -5.92 5.65 21.39
C SER A 131 -6.16 5.85 19.88
N CYS A 132 -5.18 5.58 19.03
CA CYS A 132 -5.27 5.77 17.58
C CYS A 132 -5.80 4.51 16.87
N CYS A 133 -6.56 4.72 15.80
CA CYS A 133 -6.75 3.71 14.78
C CYS A 133 -5.42 3.51 14.06
N THR A 134 -4.94 2.27 13.99
CA THR A 134 -3.66 1.93 13.37
C THR A 134 -3.90 1.06 12.16
N SER A 135 -3.35 1.46 11.01
CA SER A 135 -3.29 0.63 9.80
C SER A 135 -1.86 0.17 9.55
N GLN A 136 -1.69 -0.99 8.93
CA GLN A 136 -0.39 -1.59 8.62
C GLN A 136 -0.27 -1.79 7.11
N HIS A 137 0.86 -1.36 6.57
CA HIS A 137 1.14 -1.38 5.14
C HIS A 137 2.49 -2.04 4.92
N LEU A 138 2.53 -3.06 4.08
CA LEU A 138 3.77 -3.67 3.65
C LEU A 138 4.20 -2.93 2.38
N VAL A 139 5.45 -2.48 2.33
CA VAL A 139 5.98 -1.68 1.23
C VAL A 139 7.33 -2.25 0.81
N GLU A 140 7.46 -2.58 -0.47
CA GLU A 140 8.69 -3.10 -1.04
C GLU A 140 9.38 -2.01 -1.86
N SER A 141 10.70 -1.87 -1.68
CA SER A 141 11.54 -0.98 -2.48
C SER A 141 12.21 -1.81 -3.57
N THR A 142 11.75 -1.67 -4.81
CA THR A 142 12.33 -2.39 -5.95
C THR A 142 13.78 -2.01 -6.22
N THR A 143 14.20 -0.81 -5.79
CA THR A 143 15.56 -0.31 -6.00
C THR A 143 16.59 -0.80 -4.99
N THR A 144 16.16 -1.13 -3.77
CA THR A 144 17.05 -1.57 -2.69
C THR A 144 16.82 -3.00 -2.26
N ASP A 145 15.78 -3.66 -2.80
CA ASP A 145 15.30 -4.98 -2.37
C ASP A 145 14.94 -5.05 -0.87
N GLU A 146 14.65 -3.88 -0.29
CA GLU A 146 14.25 -3.75 1.10
C GLU A 146 12.73 -3.82 1.23
N THR A 147 12.27 -4.52 2.26
CA THR A 147 10.85 -4.54 2.62
C THR A 147 10.63 -3.80 3.94
N PHE A 148 9.63 -2.94 3.96
CA PHE A 148 9.24 -2.14 5.12
C PHE A 148 7.82 -2.49 5.55
N LEU A 149 7.60 -2.56 6.86
CA LEU A 149 6.28 -2.53 7.46
C LEU A 149 6.04 -1.13 8.02
N VAL A 150 5.04 -0.42 7.52
CA VAL A 150 4.68 0.92 8.00
C VAL A 150 3.39 0.83 8.82
N ARG A 151 3.45 1.33 10.05
CA ARG A 151 2.28 1.54 10.91
C ARG A 151 1.86 2.99 10.84
N TRP A 152 0.65 3.23 10.34
CA TRP A 152 0.09 4.57 10.23
C TRP A 152 -1.00 4.78 11.28
N TYR A 153 -0.75 5.71 12.20
CA TYR A 153 -1.58 6.01 13.37
C TYR A 153 -2.42 7.24 13.13
N ARG A 154 -3.74 7.09 13.23
CA ARG A 154 -4.69 8.16 12.97
C ARG A 154 -5.74 8.25 14.07
N LYS A 155 -6.23 9.45 14.33
CA LYS A 155 -7.25 9.71 15.34
C LYS A 155 -8.30 10.68 14.82
N ALA A 156 -9.55 10.42 15.16
CA ALA A 156 -10.67 11.31 14.88
C ALA A 156 -10.50 12.66 15.59
N THR A 157 -10.82 13.75 14.89
CA THR A 157 -10.92 15.08 15.50
C THR A 157 -12.15 15.17 16.38
N SER A 158 -12.03 15.85 17.52
CA SER A 158 -13.11 15.99 18.51
C SER A 158 -14.04 17.19 18.26
N SER A 159 -13.80 18.00 17.22
CA SER A 159 -14.53 19.25 16.97
C SER A 159 -15.13 19.32 15.56
N GLY A 160 -16.43 19.64 15.46
CA GLY A 160 -17.13 19.85 14.20
C GLY A 160 -17.42 18.56 13.44
N VAL A 161 -17.24 18.57 12.11
CA VAL A 161 -17.30 17.35 11.29
C VAL A 161 -16.10 16.46 11.65
N VAL A 162 -16.38 15.22 12.05
CA VAL A 162 -15.34 14.25 12.44
C VAL A 162 -14.46 13.92 11.25
N LYS A 163 -13.18 14.29 11.32
CA LYS A 163 -12.15 13.97 10.32
C LYS A 163 -11.07 13.11 10.93
N MET A 164 -10.48 12.20 10.15
CA MET A 164 -9.34 11.38 10.60
C MET A 164 -8.02 12.10 10.35
N LYS A 165 -7.25 12.31 11.41
CA LYS A 165 -5.95 13.00 11.35
C LYS A 165 -4.79 12.11 11.74
N THR A 166 -3.70 12.24 11.02
CA THR A 166 -2.44 11.56 11.28
C THR A 166 -1.86 12.05 12.61
N LYS A 167 -1.35 11.10 13.39
CA LYS A 167 -0.69 11.37 14.67
C LYS A 167 0.73 10.85 14.71
N ALA A 168 1.01 9.77 13.99
CA ALA A 168 2.36 9.25 13.83
C ALA A 168 2.42 8.28 12.65
N ALA A 169 3.62 8.04 12.15
CA ALA A 169 3.98 6.83 11.42
C ALA A 169 5.14 6.14 12.15
N MET A 170 5.25 4.82 12.00
CA MET A 170 6.42 4.05 12.40
C MET A 170 6.80 3.11 11.29
N VAL A 171 8.10 3.01 11.01
CA VAL A 171 8.63 2.15 9.96
C VAL A 171 9.49 1.07 10.59
N PHE A 172 9.31 -0.16 10.10
CA PHE A 172 10.10 -1.31 10.49
C PHE A 172 10.71 -1.91 9.24
N LYS A 173 12.04 -2.05 9.21
CA LYS A 173 12.72 -2.82 8.18
C LYS A 173 12.56 -4.31 8.47
N LEU A 174 12.17 -5.08 7.45
CA LEU A 174 11.98 -6.52 7.56
C LEU A 174 13.19 -7.26 6.99
N ASP A 175 13.60 -8.34 7.67
CA ASP A 175 14.54 -9.32 7.14
C ASP A 175 13.85 -10.63 6.72
N GLU A 176 14.62 -11.54 6.14
CA GLU A 176 14.10 -12.82 5.63
C GLU A 176 13.67 -13.77 6.76
N GLU A 177 14.27 -13.64 7.94
CA GLU A 177 13.97 -14.41 9.14
C GLU A 177 12.66 -13.98 9.81
N GLY A 178 12.16 -12.78 9.48
CA GLY A 178 10.92 -12.21 9.99
C GLY A 178 11.12 -11.32 11.22
N ASN A 179 12.32 -10.77 11.40
CA ASN A 179 12.50 -9.66 12.32
C ASN A 179 11.97 -8.37 11.68
N ALA A 180 11.25 -7.59 12.49
CA ALA A 180 10.77 -6.26 12.14
C ALA A 180 11.52 -5.25 13.01
N VAL A 181 12.61 -4.69 12.48
CA VAL A 181 13.50 -3.78 13.20
C VAL A 181 13.00 -2.35 13.00
N TYR A 182 12.61 -1.68 14.07
CA TYR A 182 12.24 -0.26 14.00
C TYR A 182 13.41 0.56 13.45
N THR A 183 13.10 1.50 12.55
CA THR A 183 14.10 2.41 11.99
C THR A 183 13.54 3.84 11.89
N GLU A 184 14.42 4.80 12.11
CA GLU A 184 14.20 6.23 11.89
C GLU A 184 14.92 6.71 10.61
N ASP A 185 15.56 5.78 9.91
CA ASP A 185 16.29 6.03 8.68
C ASP A 185 16.00 4.92 7.66
N ILE A 186 15.36 5.29 6.55
CA ILE A 186 15.16 4.44 5.37
C ILE A 186 16.13 4.81 4.24
N GLY A 187 17.14 5.64 4.53
CA GLY A 187 18.10 6.14 3.58
C GLY A 187 17.48 7.14 2.60
N HIS A 188 17.98 7.12 1.37
CA HIS A 188 17.57 8.07 0.33
C HIS A 188 16.24 7.70 -0.35
N LEU A 189 15.29 7.17 0.41
CA LEU A 189 14.01 6.66 -0.04
C LEU A 189 12.85 7.52 0.48
N CYS A 190 11.71 7.44 -0.21
CA CYS A 190 10.43 7.97 0.21
C CYS A 190 9.37 6.86 0.12
N ILE A 191 8.53 6.73 1.13
CA ILE A 191 7.41 5.79 1.14
C ILE A 191 6.11 6.56 0.92
N PHE A 192 5.22 6.05 0.06
CA PHE A 192 3.92 6.65 -0.24
C PHE A 192 2.80 5.72 0.21
N LEU A 193 1.92 6.20 1.07
CA LEU A 193 0.71 5.50 1.51
C LEU A 193 -0.53 6.29 1.09
N SER A 194 -1.45 5.64 0.38
CA SER A 194 -2.76 6.23 0.09
C SER A 194 -3.87 5.18 0.01
N LYS A 195 -4.96 5.47 -0.71
CA LYS A 195 -5.99 4.46 -1.03
C LYS A 195 -5.55 3.47 -2.12
N SER A 196 -4.44 3.71 -2.81
CA SER A 196 -3.80 2.79 -3.75
C SER A 196 -2.79 1.86 -3.06
N GLU A 197 -2.17 0.97 -3.84
CA GLU A 197 -1.03 0.18 -3.37
C GLU A 197 0.09 1.09 -2.84
N PRO A 198 0.62 0.81 -1.62
CA PRO A 198 1.73 1.56 -1.10
C PRO A 198 3.02 1.21 -1.86
N PHE A 199 3.87 2.20 -2.10
CA PHE A 199 5.11 2.01 -2.83
C PHE A 199 6.26 2.83 -2.24
N CYS A 200 7.48 2.45 -2.59
CA CYS A 200 8.69 3.12 -2.16
C CYS A 200 9.56 3.45 -3.37
N VAL A 201 10.10 4.67 -3.41
CA VAL A 201 10.96 5.15 -4.50
C VAL A 201 12.15 5.92 -3.96
N PRO A 202 13.27 5.99 -4.70
CA PRO A 202 14.35 6.92 -4.41
C PRO A 202 13.87 8.38 -4.38
N ALA A 203 14.29 9.16 -3.38
CA ALA A 203 13.84 10.55 -3.25
C ALA A 203 14.25 11.42 -4.47
N ASN A 204 15.34 11.07 -5.14
CA ASN A 204 15.79 11.77 -6.35
C ASN A 204 14.95 11.46 -7.59
N SER A 205 14.05 10.47 -7.55
CA SER A 205 13.15 10.18 -8.68
C SER A 205 12.02 11.21 -8.80
N ILE A 206 11.78 12.02 -7.77
CA ILE A 206 10.75 13.06 -7.75
C ILE A 206 11.41 14.41 -7.45
N PRO A 207 11.39 15.38 -8.38
CA PRO A 207 12.01 16.68 -8.17
C PRO A 207 11.49 17.39 -6.91
N GLY A 208 12.41 17.83 -6.04
CA GLY A 208 12.10 18.58 -4.81
C GLY A 208 11.65 17.72 -3.62
N MET A 209 11.66 16.38 -3.75
CA MET A 209 11.31 15.48 -2.65
C MET A 209 12.48 15.33 -1.67
N CYS A 210 12.17 15.36 -0.36
CA CYS A 210 13.15 15.09 0.69
C CYS A 210 13.26 13.58 0.94
N PRO A 211 14.47 13.03 1.17
CA PRO A 211 14.62 11.63 1.56
C PRO A 211 14.14 11.38 2.99
N ASN A 212 14.03 10.11 3.35
CA ASN A 212 13.71 9.64 4.70
C ASN A 212 12.34 10.08 5.23
N ILE A 213 11.34 10.05 4.35
CA ILE A 213 9.97 10.45 4.66
C ILE A 213 8.93 9.37 4.33
N VAL A 214 7.78 9.47 4.99
CA VAL A 214 6.55 8.79 4.61
C VAL A 214 5.51 9.84 4.20
N ASP A 215 5.15 9.86 2.93
CA ASP A 215 4.05 10.66 2.40
C ASP A 215 2.72 9.89 2.53
N LEU A 216 1.71 10.58 3.05
CA LEU A 216 0.47 10.00 3.55
C LEU A 216 -0.71 10.77 2.96
N PHE A 217 -1.55 10.09 2.17
CA PHE A 217 -2.65 10.73 1.48
C PHE A 217 -3.98 9.99 1.67
N ASP A 218 -4.97 10.68 2.23
CA ASP A 218 -6.34 10.18 2.40
C ASP A 218 -7.37 11.28 2.14
N PHE A 219 -8.64 10.93 2.16
CA PHE A 219 -9.79 11.75 1.81
C PHE A 219 -9.84 13.10 2.55
N ASP A 220 -9.39 13.18 3.81
CA ASP A 220 -9.45 14.40 4.64
C ASP A 220 -8.08 15.00 4.97
N GLU A 221 -7.01 14.45 4.40
CA GLU A 221 -5.65 14.78 4.81
C GLU A 221 -4.60 14.41 3.76
N SER A 222 -3.70 15.35 3.50
CA SER A 222 -2.37 15.08 2.96
C SER A 222 -1.36 15.39 4.06
N ALA A 223 -0.44 14.48 4.32
CA ALA A 223 0.55 14.64 5.37
C ALA A 223 1.89 14.04 4.96
N THR A 224 2.97 14.63 5.45
CA THR A 224 4.33 14.13 5.28
C THR A 224 4.94 13.92 6.67
N PHE A 225 5.47 12.74 6.91
CA PHE A 225 6.09 12.36 8.17
C PHE A 225 7.59 12.12 7.97
N GLY A 226 8.43 12.97 8.56
CA GLY A 226 9.89 12.79 8.58
C GLY A 226 10.30 11.81 9.67
N LEU A 227 11.11 10.80 9.32
CA LEU A 227 11.45 9.71 10.23
C LEU A 227 12.54 10.07 11.25
N ASP A 228 13.48 10.91 10.84
CA ASP A 228 14.64 11.37 11.64
C ASP A 228 14.24 12.24 12.84
N GLU A 229 13.37 13.23 12.62
CA GLU A 229 12.93 14.16 13.66
C GLU A 229 11.56 13.78 14.24
N SER A 230 10.94 12.70 13.75
CA SER A 230 9.52 12.39 14.00
C SER A 230 8.60 13.60 13.72
N SER A 231 8.92 14.37 12.67
CA SER A 231 8.21 15.60 12.32
C SER A 231 6.98 15.29 11.46
N LEU A 232 5.87 15.95 11.74
CA LEU A 232 4.60 15.75 11.03
C LEU A 232 4.12 17.09 10.46
N PHE A 233 4.07 17.18 9.14
CA PHE A 233 3.42 18.25 8.41
C PHE A 233 2.12 17.72 7.81
N SER A 234 1.00 18.40 8.05
CA SER A 234 -0.31 17.91 7.57
C SER A 234 -1.20 19.07 7.11
N TYR A 235 -1.88 18.87 5.98
CA TYR A 235 -2.86 19.77 5.40
C TYR A 235 -4.25 19.13 5.46
N SER A 236 -5.24 19.93 5.86
CA SER A 236 -6.64 19.50 5.96
C SER A 236 -7.40 19.97 4.74
N HIS A 237 -7.67 19.06 3.81
CA HIS A 237 -8.53 19.33 2.65
C HIS A 237 -9.32 18.06 2.32
N THR A 238 -10.46 18.21 1.65
CA THR A 238 -11.25 17.06 1.19
C THR A 238 -10.86 16.73 -0.24
N TYR A 239 -10.22 15.58 -0.41
CA TYR A 239 -9.69 15.11 -1.69
C TYR A 239 -10.61 14.04 -2.28
N PRO A 240 -11.23 14.28 -3.45
CA PRO A 240 -12.14 13.32 -4.07
C PRO A 240 -11.41 12.09 -4.64
N ALA A 241 -10.11 12.20 -4.91
CA ALA A 241 -9.27 11.13 -5.45
C ALA A 241 -7.93 11.06 -4.69
N PRO A 242 -7.91 10.55 -3.45
CA PRO A 242 -6.72 10.49 -2.61
C PRO A 242 -5.85 9.26 -2.96
N TYR A 243 -5.35 9.22 -4.19
CA TYR A 243 -4.54 8.12 -4.72
C TYR A 243 -3.18 8.63 -5.15
N HIS A 244 -2.11 8.02 -4.63
CA HIS A 244 -0.81 8.07 -5.27
C HIS A 244 -0.76 7.00 -6.37
N ILE A 245 -0.16 7.33 -7.51
CA ILE A 245 0.03 6.35 -8.58
C ILE A 245 1.48 5.87 -8.46
N PRO A 246 1.73 4.58 -8.17
CA PRO A 246 3.09 4.04 -8.17
C PRO A 246 3.73 4.28 -9.54
N PRO A 247 5.04 4.57 -9.64
CA PRO A 247 5.68 4.70 -10.95
C PRO A 247 5.65 3.36 -11.70
N GLN A 248 5.53 3.41 -13.02
CA GLN A 248 5.76 2.23 -13.86
C GLN A 248 7.25 1.96 -13.92
N THR A 249 7.65 0.75 -13.57
CA THR A 249 9.00 0.27 -13.88
C THR A 249 8.95 -0.24 -15.31
N ILE A 250 9.26 0.63 -16.27
CA ILE A 250 9.44 0.24 -17.68
C ILE A 250 10.79 -0.47 -17.75
N LEU A 251 10.78 -1.79 -17.88
CA LEU A 251 11.96 -2.56 -18.25
C LEU A 251 12.13 -2.39 -19.77
N ASP A 252 13.15 -1.66 -20.19
CA ASP A 252 13.62 -1.67 -21.58
C ASP A 252 14.22 -3.04 -21.95
#